data_AF-A0A1H3B2H6-F1
#
_entry.id   AF-A0A1H3B2H6-F1
#
_cell.length_a   1.000
_cell.length_b   1.000
_cell.length_c   1.000
_cell.angle_alpha   90.00
_cell.angle_beta   90.00
_cell.angle_gamma   90.00
#
_symmetry.space_group_name_H-M   'P 1'
#
loop_
_entity.id
_entity.type
_entity.pdbx_description
1 polymer ?
#
loop_
_entity_poly.entity_id
_entity_poly.type
_entity_poly.pdbx_seq_one_letter_code
_entity_poly.pdbx_strand_id
1 'polypeptide(L)' 'MELAARRLRESDDPLTAIAKRIGYTSEFAFSRAFSRTFGIPPSHYRTASRQDRRHNQESNSPTHD' A
#
# COMPACT_ATOMS: atom_id res chain seq x y z
N MET A 1 -10.07 1.19 9.39
CA MET A 1 -8.81 0.58 8.88
C MET A 1 -8.86 0.28 7.38
N GLU A 2 -10.00 -0.12 6.83
CA GLU A 2 -10.17 -0.41 5.40
C GLU A 2 -9.86 0.78 4.48
N LEU A 3 -10.23 2.01 4.86
CA LEU A 3 -9.89 3.22 4.09
C LEU A 3 -8.38 3.38 3.90
N ALA A 4 -7.58 3.03 4.92
CA ALA A 4 -6.12 3.12 4.85
C ALA A 4 -5.54 2.06 3.89
N ALA A 5 -6.07 0.84 3.93
CA ALA A 5 -5.68 -0.23 3.00
C ALA A 5 -6.01 0.14 1.54
N ARG A 6 -7.19 0.72 1.30
CA ARG A 6 -7.58 1.23 -0.02
C ARG A 6 -6.63 2.32 -0.52
N ARG A 7 -6.30 3.30 0.34
CA ARG A 7 -5.34 4.36 0.00
C ARG A 7 -3.94 3.82 -0.29
N LEU A 8 -3.47 2.81 0.44
CA LEU A 8 -2.17 2.17 0.19
C LEU A 8 -2.08 1.49 -1.18
N ARG A 9 -3.21 1.07 -1.74
CA ARG A 9 -3.30 0.42 -3.06
C ARG A 9 -3.51 1.43 -4.19
N GLU A 10 -4.36 2.42 -3.95
CA GLU A 10 -4.75 3.43 -4.94
C GLU A 10 -3.73 4.59 -5.03
N SER A 11 -3.01 4.88 -3.95
CA SER A 11 -2.09 6.02 -3.83
C SER A 11 -0.73 5.60 -3.28
N ASP A 12 0.33 6.26 -3.74
CA ASP A 12 1.69 6.08 -3.21
C ASP A 12 1.97 7.04 -2.03
N ASP A 13 0.91 7.52 -1.38
CA ASP A 13 0.99 8.44 -0.25
C ASP A 13 1.88 7.86 0.87
N PRO A 14 2.67 8.70 1.56
CA PRO A 14 3.47 8.24 2.68
C PRO A 14 2.58 7.77 3.83
N LEU A 15 3.06 6.76 4.58
CA LEU A 15 2.34 6.19 5.72
C LEU A 15 1.92 7.25 6.74
N THR A 16 2.73 8.30 6.91
CA THR A 16 2.42 9.46 7.77
C THR A 16 1.19 10.23 7.31
N ALA A 17 1.01 10.44 6.01
CA ALA A 17 -0.17 11.13 5.47
C ALA A 17 -1.44 10.30 5.64
N ILE A 18 -1.34 8.99 5.41
CA ILE A 18 -2.45 8.04 5.60
C ILE A 18 -2.81 7.95 7.09
N ALA A 19 -1.81 7.86 7.97
CA ALA A 19 -1.97 7.86 9.42
C ALA A 19 -2.69 9.12 9.92
N LYS A 20 -2.24 10.31 9.49
CA LYS A 20 -2.86 11.60 9.84
C LYS A 20 -4.32 11.68 9.41
N ARG A 21 -4.67 11.17 8.21
CA ARG A 21 -6.04 11.19 7.69
C ARG A 21 -7.05 10.40 8.53
N ILE A 22 -6.60 9.41 9.29
CA ILE A 22 -7.46 8.56 10.14
C ILE A 22 -7.26 8.85 11.64
N GLY A 23 -6.57 9.94 11.98
CA GLY A 23 -6.41 10.41 13.36
C GLY A 23 -5.16 9.88 14.10
N TYR A 24 -4.22 9.23 13.41
CA TYR A 24 -2.95 8.86 14.02
C TYR A 24 -1.89 9.96 13.85
N THR A 25 -1.19 10.25 14.93
CA THR A 25 -0.10 11.24 14.97
C THR A 25 1.22 10.72 14.40
N SER A 26 1.38 9.39 14.29
CA SER A 26 2.62 8.78 13.81
C SER A 26 2.36 7.52 12.98
N GLU A 27 3.18 7.35 11.93
CA GLU A 27 3.17 6.14 11.10
C GLU A 27 3.47 4.86 11.90
N PHE A 28 4.26 4.95 12.97
CA PHE A 28 4.55 3.81 13.84
C PHE A 28 3.31 3.32 14.60
N ALA A 29 2.50 4.24 15.15
CA ALA A 29 1.26 3.89 15.83
C ALA A 29 0.25 3.28 14.85
N PHE A 30 0.16 3.86 13.66
CA PHE A 30 -0.64 3.32 12.56
C PHE A 30 -0.16 1.93 12.13
N SER A 31 1.13 1.73 11.90
CA SER A 31 1.71 0.47 11.44
C SER A 31 1.44 -0.67 12.41
N ARG A 32 1.56 -0.43 13.73
CA ARG A 32 1.20 -1.41 14.76
C ARG A 32 -0.28 -1.76 14.73
N ALA A 33 -1.15 -0.76 14.67
CA ALA A 33 -2.59 -0.98 14.61
C ALA A 33 -2.98 -1.72 13.32
N PHE A 34 -2.38 -1.35 12.19
CA PHE A 34 -2.65 -1.94 10.88
C PHE A 34 -2.22 -3.39 10.83
N SER A 35 -0.99 -3.69 11.28
CA SER A 35 -0.49 -5.07 11.36
C SER A 35 -1.36 -5.95 12.27
N ARG A 36 -1.86 -5.40 13.38
CA ARG A 36 -2.79 -6.12 14.27
C ARG A 36 -4.17 -6.39 13.64
N THR A 37 -4.64 -5.52 12.73
CA THR A 37 -5.92 -5.70 12.02
C THR A 37 -5.80 -6.60 10.79
N PHE A 38 -4.74 -6.47 10.00
CA PHE A 38 -4.58 -7.14 8.71
C PHE A 38 -3.58 -8.30 8.72
N GLY A 39 -2.88 -8.52 9.84
CA GLY A 39 -1.83 -9.54 9.98
C GLY A 39 -0.51 -9.19 9.27
N ILE A 40 -0.46 -8.13 8.47
CA ILE A 40 0.73 -7.70 7.73
C ILE A 40 0.96 -6.19 7.86
N PRO A 41 2.23 -5.74 7.86
CA PRO A 41 2.55 -4.32 7.92
C PRO A 41 2.16 -3.59 6.63
N PRO A 42 1.79 -2.30 6.72
CA PRO A 42 1.31 -1.52 5.57
C PRO A 42 2.37 -1.34 4.48
N SER A 43 3.66 -1.34 4.85
CA SER A 43 4.77 -1.33 3.89
C SER A 43 4.76 -2.56 2.98
N HIS A 44 4.47 -3.75 3.53
CA HIS A 44 4.38 -4.98 2.76
C HIS A 44 3.14 -4.98 1.86
N TYR A 45 2.01 -4.47 2.36
CA TYR A 45 0.77 -4.30 1.59
C TYR A 45 0.99 -3.41 0.35
N ARG A 46 1.74 -2.31 0.51
CA ARG A 46 2.11 -1.41 -0.61
C ARG A 46 3.05 -2.10 -1.60
N THR A 47 4.06 -2.83 -1.11
CA THR A 47 4.99 -3.55 -1.99
C THR A 47 4.27 -4.61 -2.82
N ALA A 48 3.38 -5.41 -2.23
CA ALA A 48 2.59 -6.40 -2.96
C ALA A 48 1.79 -5.78 -4.11
N SER A 49 1.21 -4.59 -3.86
CA SER A 49 0.47 -3.84 -4.89
C SER A 49 1.38 -3.32 -6.02
N ARG A 50 2.64 -2.95 -5.72
CA ARG A 50 3.63 -2.57 -6.73
C ARG A 50 4.15 -3.76 -7.53
N GLN A 51 4.30 -4.92 -6.88
CA GLN A 51 4.75 -6.15 -7.53
C GLN A 51 3.71 -6.66 -8.55
N ASP A 52 2.42 -6.56 -8.21
CA ASP A 52 1.29 -6.86 -9.11
C ASP A 52 1.34 -5.98 -10.38
N ARG A 53 1.52 -4.66 -10.23
CA ARG A 53 1.65 -3.76 -11.38
C ARG A 53 2.88 -4.02 -12.24
N ARG A 54 4.02 -4.40 -11.64
CA ARG A 54 5.24 -4.70 -12.40
C ARG A 54 5.11 -5.98 -13.22
N HIS A 55 4.54 -7.03 -12.64
CA HIS A 55 4.28 -8.28 -13.38
C HIS A 55 3.29 -8.07 -14.52
N ASN A 56 2.28 -7.22 -14.34
CA ASN A 56 1.31 -6.93 -15.40
C ASN A 56 1.85 -6.00 -16.51
N GLN A 57 2.99 -5.32 -16.29
CA GLN A 57 3.57 -4.41 -17.29
C GLN A 57 4.53 -5.12 -18.26
N GLU A 58 5.08 -6.29 -17.88
CA GLU A 58 6.02 -7.08 -18.70
C GLU A 58 5.33 -7.95 -19.76
N SER A 59 4.02 -8.22 -19.62
CA SER A 59 3.26 -9.04 -20.57
C SER A 59 2.70 -8.29 -21.79
N ASN A 60 2.97 -6.99 -21.92
CA ASN A 60 2.40 -6.12 -22.96
C ASN A 60 3.43 -5.64 -24.00
N SER A 61 4.45 -6.45 -24.31
CA SER A 61 5.34 -6.19 -25.45
C SER A 61 4.66 -6.62 -26.75
N PRO A 62 4.29 -5.70 -27.67
CA PRO A 62 3.95 -6.09 -29.02
C PRO A 62 5.26 -6.50 -29.69
N THR A 63 5.39 -7.79 -30.02
CA THR A 63 6.29 -8.21 -31.09
C THR A 63 5.84 -7.49 -32.35
N HIS A 64 6.54 -6.43 -32.74
CA HIS A 64 6.48 -5.96 -34.12
C HIS A 64 7.68 -6.55 -34.84
N ASP A 65 7.35 -7.35 -35.84
CA ASP A 65 8.22 -8.01 -36.82
C ASP A 65 9.16 -7.02 -37.53
#